data_AF-A0AAD7FCN3-F1
#
_entry.id   AF-A0AAD7FCN3-F1
#
_cell.length_a   1.000
_cell.length_b   1.000
_cell.length_c   1.000
_cell.angle_alpha   90.00
_cell.angle_beta   90.00
_cell.angle_gamma   90.00
#
_symmetry.space_group_name_H-M   'P 1'
#
loop_
_entity.id
_entity.type
_entity.pdbx_description
1 polymer ?
#
loop_
_entity_poly.entity_id
_entity_poly.type
_entity_poly.pdbx_seq_one_letter_code
_entity_poly.pdbx_strand_id
1 'polypeptide(L)'
;MSRYCALFNPSDADVVFQSCDDILFGIHRANLETNTEGFPPAEFANTGEIIPLSESSSTLELLFQFIYPRRHPGLEDIAFEALAALAEAAEKYQVFSAMNICKIRMRDVLPNHAPEILAYASRHDYPHLVYEAAPFTFDVPLSGVVAALPDNLILPWVKYIDAWNTILNDAISVRQRSHYNHQQSTQCRTWKAERPAIAQHFGHSLNSLRRLDVVFAPNREIKLPICCETAKNSWRNEIEDAMAQIAEFRSFL
;
A
#
# COMPACT_ATOMS: atom_id res chain seq x y z
N MET A 1 28.45 -19.42 -24.28
CA MET A 1 29.48 -18.65 -23.56
C MET A 1 28.78 -17.91 -22.45
N SER A 2 29.14 -18.16 -21.20
CA SER A 2 28.56 -17.44 -20.06
C SER A 2 28.94 -15.96 -20.14
N ARG A 3 27.95 -15.06 -20.01
CA ARG A 3 28.15 -13.62 -20.15
C ARG A 3 28.23 -12.99 -18.77
N TYR A 4 29.32 -12.26 -18.51
CA TYR A 4 29.45 -11.47 -17.29
C TYR A 4 28.74 -10.12 -17.42
N CYS A 5 28.18 -9.63 -16.32
CA CYS A 5 27.70 -8.26 -16.19
C CYS A 5 28.88 -7.28 -16.38
N ALA A 6 28.66 -6.23 -17.18
CA ALA A 6 29.70 -5.24 -17.45
C ALA A 6 30.03 -4.38 -16.21
N LEU A 7 29.06 -4.19 -15.30
CA LEU A 7 29.22 -3.37 -14.11
C LEU A 7 29.84 -4.14 -12.93
N PHE A 8 29.65 -5.45 -12.89
CA PHE A 8 30.05 -6.33 -11.79
C PHE A 8 30.83 -7.53 -12.30
N ASN A 9 32.08 -7.28 -12.67
CA ASN A 9 33.06 -8.30 -13.03
C ASN A 9 34.50 -7.81 -12.75
N PRO A 10 34.81 -7.39 -11.50
CA PRO A 10 36.18 -7.06 -11.14
C PRO A 10 37.04 -8.32 -11.18
N SER A 11 38.28 -8.19 -11.62
CA SER A 11 39.20 -9.33 -11.82
C SER A 11 39.56 -10.05 -10.53
N ASP A 12 39.39 -9.38 -9.39
CA ASP A 12 39.64 -9.84 -8.03
C ASP A 12 38.36 -10.25 -7.27
N ALA A 13 37.23 -10.41 -7.98
CA ALA A 13 36.02 -11.00 -7.40
C ALA A 13 36.30 -12.41 -6.84
N ASP A 14 35.79 -12.67 -5.64
CA ASP A 14 35.97 -13.93 -4.90
C ASP A 14 34.66 -14.73 -4.76
N VAL A 15 33.55 -14.19 -5.27
CA VAL A 15 32.25 -14.86 -5.38
C VAL A 15 31.65 -14.58 -6.76
N VAL A 16 30.99 -15.59 -7.34
CA VAL A 16 30.26 -15.45 -8.60
C VAL A 16 28.80 -15.86 -8.40
N PHE A 17 27.87 -14.94 -8.66
CA PHE A 17 26.45 -15.24 -8.74
C PHE A 17 26.01 -15.39 -10.19
N GLN A 18 24.98 -16.20 -10.43
CA GLN A 18 24.28 -16.32 -11.71
C GLN A 18 22.83 -15.90 -11.54
N SER A 19 22.36 -14.97 -12.36
CA SER A 19 20.94 -14.60 -12.43
C SER A 19 20.10 -15.69 -13.10
N CYS A 20 18.77 -15.60 -12.97
CA CYS A 20 17.87 -16.57 -13.61
C CYS A 20 17.84 -16.48 -15.15
N ASP A 21 18.38 -15.40 -15.71
CA ASP A 21 18.61 -15.15 -17.14
C ASP A 21 20.10 -15.30 -17.55
N ASP A 22 20.84 -16.14 -16.81
CA ASP A 22 22.19 -16.64 -17.15
C ASP A 22 23.31 -15.59 -17.24
N ILE A 23 23.15 -14.44 -16.56
CA ILE A 23 24.21 -13.42 -16.43
C ILE A 23 25.02 -13.67 -15.16
N LEU A 24 26.34 -13.67 -15.30
CA LEU A 24 27.28 -13.84 -14.20
C LEU A 24 27.68 -12.50 -13.57
N PHE A 25 27.73 -12.46 -12.24
CA PHE A 25 28.12 -11.30 -11.45
C PHE A 25 29.31 -11.68 -10.57
N GLY A 26 30.48 -11.10 -10.87
CA GLY A 26 31.64 -11.17 -9.99
C GLY A 26 31.50 -10.15 -8.86
N ILE A 27 31.45 -10.62 -7.61
CA ILE A 27 31.21 -9.80 -6.43
C ILE A 27 32.30 -10.05 -5.38
N HIS A 28 32.68 -9.01 -4.64
CA HIS A 28 33.54 -9.14 -3.47
C HIS A 28 32.70 -9.51 -2.24
N ARG A 29 33.02 -10.65 -1.65
CA ARG A 29 32.43 -11.17 -0.42
C ARG A 29 32.44 -10.18 0.73
N ALA A 30 33.55 -9.45 0.90
CA ALA A 30 33.68 -8.44 1.95
C ALA A 30 32.57 -7.37 1.87
N ASN A 31 32.13 -7.02 0.66
CA ASN A 31 31.03 -6.07 0.50
C ASN A 31 29.68 -6.69 0.89
N LEU A 32 29.45 -7.97 0.57
CA LEU A 32 28.24 -8.69 0.98
C LEU A 32 28.16 -8.79 2.51
N GLU A 33 29.22 -9.29 3.15
CA GLU A 33 29.30 -9.48 4.61
C GLU A 33 29.12 -8.17 5.38
N THR A 34 29.51 -7.04 4.78
CA THR A 34 29.38 -5.73 5.43
C THR A 34 27.99 -5.10 5.27
N ASN A 35 27.26 -5.41 4.19
CA ASN A 35 26.05 -4.66 3.80
C ASN A 35 24.77 -5.49 3.77
N THR A 36 24.85 -6.81 3.98
CA THR A 36 23.76 -7.76 3.73
C THR A 36 23.77 -8.90 4.75
N GLU A 37 22.63 -9.55 4.95
CA GLU A 37 22.51 -10.74 5.82
C GLU A 37 21.90 -11.96 5.12
N GLY A 38 21.16 -11.78 4.03
CA GLY A 38 20.33 -12.84 3.43
C GLY A 38 20.96 -13.56 2.24
N PHE A 39 22.16 -13.20 1.80
CA PHE A 39 22.84 -13.94 0.73
C PHE A 39 23.23 -15.34 1.21
N PRO A 40 23.20 -16.37 0.33
CA PRO A 40 23.66 -17.71 0.68
C PRO A 40 25.05 -17.63 1.30
N PRO A 41 25.33 -18.35 2.40
CA PRO A 41 26.59 -18.24 3.11
C PRO A 41 27.73 -18.54 2.16
N ALA A 42 28.39 -17.47 1.72
CA ALA A 42 29.48 -17.59 0.78
C ALA A 42 30.61 -18.42 1.42
N GLU A 43 30.67 -18.51 2.76
CA GLU A 43 31.67 -19.25 3.55
C GLU A 43 31.83 -20.72 3.14
N PHE A 44 30.79 -21.32 2.54
CA PHE A 44 30.81 -22.70 2.05
C PHE A 44 31.00 -22.82 0.54
N ALA A 45 30.95 -21.70 -0.19
CA ALA A 45 31.20 -21.71 -1.62
C ALA A 45 32.69 -21.94 -1.86
N ASN A 46 33.02 -23.04 -2.55
CA ASN A 46 34.40 -23.27 -2.96
C ASN A 46 34.83 -22.17 -3.94
N THR A 47 36.12 -21.85 -3.99
CA THR A 47 36.67 -20.92 -4.99
C THR A 47 36.31 -21.38 -6.40
N GLY A 48 35.50 -20.57 -7.11
CA GLY A 48 35.02 -20.86 -8.46
C GLY A 48 33.61 -21.48 -8.55
N GLU A 49 32.92 -21.67 -7.42
CA GLU A 49 31.51 -22.07 -7.43
C GLU A 49 30.61 -20.91 -7.89
N ILE A 50 29.72 -21.22 -8.84
CA ILE A 50 28.71 -20.27 -9.35
C ILE A 50 27.44 -20.49 -8.55
N ILE A 51 26.98 -19.45 -7.85
CA ILE A 51 25.80 -19.51 -6.99
C ILE A 51 24.57 -18.99 -7.77
N PRO A 52 23.59 -19.84 -8.10
CA PRO A 52 22.40 -19.40 -8.81
C PRO A 52 21.46 -18.61 -7.89
N LEU A 53 20.93 -17.49 -8.40
CA LEU A 53 19.92 -16.64 -7.77
C LEU A 53 18.66 -16.62 -8.64
N SER A 54 17.50 -16.44 -8.02
CA SER A 54 16.20 -16.48 -8.73
C SER A 54 15.85 -15.18 -9.45
N GLU A 55 16.57 -14.10 -9.14
CA GLU A 55 16.29 -12.76 -9.65
C GLU A 55 16.94 -12.57 -11.03
N SER A 56 16.32 -11.70 -11.82
CA SER A 56 16.83 -11.32 -13.14
C SER A 56 18.12 -10.51 -13.04
N SER A 57 18.89 -10.49 -14.13
CA SER A 57 20.12 -9.71 -14.21
C SER A 57 19.88 -8.22 -13.96
N SER A 58 18.77 -7.65 -14.42
CA SER A 58 18.44 -6.24 -14.21
C SER A 58 18.14 -5.91 -12.74
N THR A 59 17.43 -6.79 -12.04
CA THR A 59 17.17 -6.67 -10.60
C THR A 59 18.47 -6.76 -9.80
N LEU A 60 19.31 -7.77 -10.10
CA LEU A 60 20.58 -7.97 -9.41
C LEU A 60 21.58 -6.84 -9.67
N GLU A 61 21.63 -6.31 -10.89
CA GLU A 61 22.49 -5.16 -11.22
C GLU A 61 22.10 -3.91 -10.43
N LEU A 62 20.80 -3.65 -10.22
CA LEU A 62 20.36 -2.57 -9.32
C LEU A 62 20.74 -2.87 -7.86
N LEU A 63 20.46 -4.08 -7.39
CA LEU A 63 20.71 -4.49 -6.00
C LEU A 63 22.19 -4.40 -5.63
N PHE A 64 23.09 -4.94 -6.47
CA PHE A 64 24.52 -4.94 -6.19
C PHE A 64 25.13 -3.53 -6.16
N GLN A 65 24.50 -2.53 -6.77
CA GLN A 65 24.97 -1.14 -6.66
C GLN A 65 24.80 -0.57 -5.25
N PHE A 66 23.89 -1.10 -4.43
CA PHE A 66 23.70 -0.71 -3.02
C PHE A 66 24.69 -1.38 -2.06
N ILE A 67 25.47 -2.35 -2.54
CA ILE A 67 26.40 -3.14 -1.73
C ILE A 67 27.85 -2.63 -1.90
N TYR A 68 28.14 -1.99 -3.03
CA TYR A 68 29.47 -1.40 -3.26
C TYR A 68 29.57 0.02 -2.69
N PRO A 69 30.76 0.46 -2.25
CA PRO A 69 31.01 1.81 -1.74
C PRO A 69 31.01 2.84 -2.89
N ARG A 70 29.81 3.12 -3.41
CA ARG A 70 29.56 4.03 -4.52
C ARG A 70 28.31 4.86 -4.25
N ARG A 71 28.06 5.87 -5.08
CA ARG A 71 26.76 6.54 -5.07
C ARG A 71 25.69 5.53 -5.48
N HIS A 72 24.66 5.39 -4.63
CA HIS A 72 23.51 4.53 -4.89
C HIS A 72 22.74 5.02 -6.14
N PRO A 73 22.11 4.11 -6.90
CA PRO A 73 21.32 4.47 -8.06
C PRO A 73 20.08 5.25 -7.63
N GLY A 74 19.66 6.20 -8.47
CA GLY A 74 18.35 6.83 -8.34
C GLY A 74 17.24 5.84 -8.71
N LEU A 75 16.11 5.92 -8.01
CA LEU A 75 14.94 5.07 -8.20
C LEU A 75 13.68 5.90 -8.55
N GLU A 76 13.88 7.15 -8.98
CA GLU A 76 12.80 8.09 -9.30
C GLU A 76 12.10 7.74 -10.62
N ASP A 77 12.87 7.34 -11.63
CA ASP A 77 12.42 7.17 -13.02
C ASP A 77 12.29 5.70 -13.46
N ILE A 78 12.40 4.75 -12.52
CA ILE A 78 12.26 3.33 -12.84
C ILE A 78 10.78 2.92 -12.90
N ALA A 79 10.45 1.94 -13.75
CA ALA A 79 9.13 1.35 -13.81
C ALA A 79 8.76 0.68 -12.47
N PHE A 80 7.47 0.65 -12.12
CA PHE A 80 7.01 0.07 -10.85
C PHE A 80 7.40 -1.40 -10.73
N GLU A 81 7.36 -2.17 -11.81
CA GLU A 81 7.73 -3.58 -11.83
C GLU A 81 9.21 -3.78 -11.46
N ALA A 82 10.09 -2.88 -11.92
CA ALA A 82 11.50 -2.90 -11.55
C ALA A 82 11.71 -2.51 -10.07
N LEU A 83 10.97 -1.51 -9.58
CA LEU A 83 10.97 -1.12 -8.17
C LEU A 83 10.49 -2.28 -7.28
N ALA A 84 9.39 -2.92 -7.64
CA ALA A 84 8.83 -4.05 -6.90
C ALA A 84 9.79 -5.25 -6.88
N ALA A 85 10.39 -5.59 -8.01
CA ALA A 85 11.39 -6.66 -8.08
C ALA A 85 12.63 -6.34 -7.23
N LEU A 86 13.11 -5.09 -7.26
CA LEU A 86 14.23 -4.64 -6.43
C LEU A 86 13.87 -4.69 -4.94
N ALA A 87 12.67 -4.24 -4.57
CA ALA A 87 12.21 -4.23 -3.19
C ALA A 87 12.15 -5.67 -2.63
N GLU A 88 11.56 -6.61 -3.36
CA GLU A 88 11.52 -8.02 -2.97
C GLU A 88 12.92 -8.63 -2.83
N ALA A 89 13.83 -8.32 -3.75
CA ALA A 89 15.21 -8.79 -3.68
C ALA A 89 15.97 -8.16 -2.49
N ALA A 90 15.73 -6.88 -2.21
CA ALA A 90 16.33 -6.17 -1.09
C ALA A 90 15.89 -6.75 0.26
N GLU A 91 14.61 -7.10 0.41
CA GLU A 91 14.09 -7.78 1.60
C GLU A 91 14.66 -9.20 1.73
N LYS A 92 14.62 -9.98 0.64
CA LYS A 92 15.10 -11.37 0.62
C LYS A 92 16.57 -11.48 1.01
N TYR A 93 17.41 -10.60 0.46
CA TYR A 93 18.85 -10.60 0.72
C TYR A 93 19.26 -9.65 1.86
N GLN A 94 18.29 -8.98 2.49
CA GLN A 94 18.48 -8.03 3.58
C GLN A 94 19.51 -6.95 3.25
N VAL A 95 19.40 -6.36 2.06
CA VAL A 95 20.25 -5.22 1.63
C VAL A 95 19.67 -3.95 2.24
N PHE A 96 20.05 -3.65 3.48
CA PHE A 96 19.39 -2.65 4.33
C PHE A 96 19.27 -1.25 3.71
N SER A 97 20.28 -0.82 2.95
CA SER A 97 20.26 0.45 2.23
C SER A 97 19.18 0.48 1.15
N ALA A 98 19.04 -0.61 0.39
CA ALA A 98 18.03 -0.78 -0.64
C ALA A 98 16.61 -0.92 -0.04
N MET A 99 16.44 -1.68 1.04
CA MET A 99 15.16 -1.84 1.75
C MET A 99 14.57 -0.47 2.13
N ASN A 100 15.38 0.39 2.76
CA ASN A 100 14.95 1.71 3.20
C ASN A 100 14.46 2.59 2.05
N ILE A 101 15.23 2.69 0.96
CA ILE A 101 14.83 3.53 -0.16
C ILE A 101 13.65 2.92 -0.92
N CYS A 102 13.59 1.60 -1.10
CA CYS A 102 12.46 0.93 -1.76
C CYS A 102 11.17 1.17 -1.00
N LYS A 103 11.16 1.04 0.34
CA LYS A 103 10.01 1.38 1.17
C LYS A 103 9.54 2.82 0.98
N ILE A 104 10.46 3.79 0.94
CA ILE A 104 10.11 5.21 0.71
C ILE A 104 9.48 5.37 -0.67
N ARG A 105 10.09 4.81 -1.71
CA ARG A 105 9.60 4.89 -3.09
C ARG A 105 8.24 4.20 -3.26
N MET A 106 8.00 3.07 -2.60
CA MET A 106 6.70 2.40 -2.56
C MET A 106 5.60 3.31 -2.01
N ARG A 107 5.90 4.10 -0.97
CA ARG A 107 4.96 5.09 -0.45
C ARG A 107 4.71 6.22 -1.44
N ASP A 108 5.77 6.74 -2.07
CA ASP A 108 5.68 7.90 -2.96
C ASP A 108 4.86 7.64 -4.24
N VAL A 109 4.74 6.37 -4.67
CA VAL A 109 3.94 6.01 -5.85
C VAL A 109 2.46 5.82 -5.55
N LEU A 110 2.05 5.82 -4.27
CA LEU A 110 0.63 5.82 -3.89
C LEU A 110 -0.08 7.06 -4.47
N PRO A 111 -1.36 6.94 -4.89
CA PRO A 111 -2.23 5.78 -4.72
C PRO A 111 -2.11 4.70 -5.82
N ASN A 112 -1.20 4.86 -6.78
CA ASN A 112 -1.03 3.88 -7.86
C ASN A 112 -0.44 2.59 -7.28
N HIS A 113 -0.84 1.43 -7.85
CA HIS A 113 -0.38 0.10 -7.41
C HIS A 113 -0.66 -0.20 -5.92
N ALA A 114 -1.69 0.41 -5.34
CA ALA A 114 -2.03 0.22 -3.92
C ALA A 114 -2.20 -1.26 -3.51
N PRO A 115 -2.83 -2.14 -4.31
CA PRO A 115 -2.91 -3.57 -3.97
C PRO A 115 -1.53 -4.24 -3.85
N GLU A 116 -0.63 -3.98 -4.79
CA GLU A 116 0.74 -4.53 -4.82
C GLU A 116 1.57 -3.98 -3.65
N ILE A 117 1.43 -2.68 -3.35
CA ILE A 117 2.11 -2.04 -2.22
C ILE A 117 1.58 -2.55 -0.88
N LEU A 118 0.26 -2.79 -0.78
CA LEU A 118 -0.34 -3.40 0.40
C LEU A 118 0.23 -4.81 0.62
N ALA A 119 0.30 -5.63 -0.44
CA ALA A 119 0.89 -6.96 -0.38
C ALA A 119 2.36 -6.95 0.07
N TYR A 120 3.17 -6.06 -0.53
CA TYR A 120 4.56 -5.84 -0.14
C TYR A 120 4.67 -5.45 1.34
N ALA A 121 3.93 -4.42 1.75
CA ALA A 121 3.99 -3.88 3.09
C ALA A 121 3.52 -4.88 4.16
N SER A 122 2.53 -5.71 3.85
CA SER A 122 2.07 -6.77 4.74
C SER A 122 3.06 -7.92 4.86
N ARG A 123 3.72 -8.34 3.76
CA ARG A 123 4.71 -9.43 3.79
C ARG A 123 5.97 -9.09 4.58
N HIS A 124 6.41 -7.84 4.50
CA HIS A 124 7.67 -7.38 5.10
C HIS A 124 7.49 -6.53 6.37
N ASP A 125 6.31 -6.64 7.00
CA ASP A 125 5.95 -5.98 8.26
C ASP A 125 6.19 -4.46 8.30
N TYR A 126 5.67 -3.75 7.30
CA TYR A 126 5.66 -2.28 7.25
C TYR A 126 4.30 -1.69 7.65
N PRO A 127 3.98 -1.61 8.97
CA PRO A 127 2.64 -1.27 9.46
C PRO A 127 2.13 0.10 9.00
N HIS A 128 3.00 1.11 9.00
CA HIS A 128 2.62 2.45 8.55
C HIS A 128 2.26 2.46 7.05
N LEU A 129 3.00 1.74 6.22
CA LEU A 129 2.72 1.67 4.79
C LEU A 129 1.45 0.84 4.52
N VAL A 130 1.22 -0.22 5.31
CA VAL A 130 -0.04 -0.96 5.30
C VAL A 130 -1.23 -0.03 5.60
N TYR A 131 -1.12 0.77 6.66
CA TYR A 131 -2.16 1.73 7.05
C TYR A 131 -2.44 2.76 5.95
N GLU A 132 -1.39 3.29 5.32
CA GLU A 132 -1.51 4.27 4.24
C GLU A 132 -2.09 3.67 2.95
N ALA A 133 -1.69 2.44 2.59
CA ALA A 133 -2.08 1.79 1.33
C ALA A 133 -3.50 1.20 1.36
N ALA A 134 -3.92 0.60 2.47
CA ALA A 134 -5.19 -0.14 2.54
C ALA A 134 -6.42 0.68 2.08
N PRO A 135 -6.59 1.96 2.48
CA PRO A 135 -7.73 2.78 2.05
C PRO A 135 -7.75 3.11 0.56
N PHE A 136 -6.64 2.98 -0.16
CA PHE A 136 -6.59 3.17 -1.62
C PHE A 136 -7.05 1.93 -2.40
N THR A 137 -7.24 0.79 -1.73
CA THR A 137 -7.80 -0.41 -2.36
C THR A 137 -9.32 -0.36 -2.54
N PHE A 138 -10.01 0.61 -1.92
CA PHE A 138 -11.47 0.74 -1.96
C PHE A 138 -12.04 0.98 -3.36
N ASP A 139 -11.31 1.70 -4.21
CA ASP A 139 -11.74 2.01 -5.59
C ASP A 139 -11.20 1.00 -6.62
N VAL A 140 -10.45 -0.01 -6.17
CA VAL A 140 -9.93 -1.05 -7.06
C VAL A 140 -10.98 -2.16 -7.18
N PRO A 141 -11.30 -2.63 -8.40
CA PRO A 141 -12.19 -3.77 -8.57
C PRO A 141 -11.71 -4.98 -7.77
N LEU A 142 -12.63 -5.73 -7.16
CA LEU A 142 -12.34 -6.91 -6.35
C LEU A 142 -11.37 -7.88 -7.04
N SER A 143 -11.58 -8.15 -8.33
CA SER A 143 -10.71 -9.02 -9.13
C SER A 143 -9.28 -8.50 -9.25
N GLY A 144 -9.09 -7.18 -9.31
CA GLY A 144 -7.77 -6.56 -9.34
C GLY A 144 -7.04 -6.68 -8.01
N VAL A 145 -7.74 -6.46 -6.89
CA VAL A 145 -7.13 -6.61 -5.56
C VAL A 145 -6.77 -8.07 -5.29
N VAL A 146 -7.68 -9.00 -5.58
CA VAL A 146 -7.43 -10.44 -5.40
C VAL A 146 -6.28 -10.94 -6.28
N ALA A 147 -6.11 -10.40 -7.50
CA ALA A 147 -5.00 -10.79 -8.36
C ALA A 147 -3.63 -10.31 -7.84
N ALA A 148 -3.60 -9.21 -7.07
CA ALA A 148 -2.37 -8.62 -6.54
C ALA A 148 -2.01 -9.12 -5.13
N LEU A 149 -3.00 -9.50 -4.33
CA LEU A 149 -2.78 -9.97 -2.96
C LEU A 149 -2.38 -11.45 -2.91
N PRO A 150 -1.38 -11.81 -2.10
CA PRO A 150 -1.14 -13.19 -1.68
C PRO A 150 -2.38 -13.83 -1.04
N ASP A 151 -2.56 -15.14 -1.22
CA ASP A 151 -3.71 -15.90 -0.72
C ASP A 151 -3.99 -15.70 0.77
N ASN A 152 -2.94 -15.62 1.58
CA ASN A 152 -3.04 -15.43 3.03
C ASN A 152 -3.54 -14.03 3.43
N LEU A 153 -3.49 -13.05 2.52
CA LEU A 153 -3.97 -11.68 2.75
C LEU A 153 -5.40 -11.44 2.27
N ILE A 154 -5.95 -12.32 1.42
CA ILE A 154 -7.29 -12.14 0.85
C ILE A 154 -8.36 -12.13 1.94
N LEU A 155 -8.36 -13.12 2.85
CA LEU A 155 -9.36 -13.19 3.92
C LEU A 155 -9.27 -12.00 4.91
N PRO A 156 -8.07 -11.62 5.41
CA PRO A 156 -7.88 -10.36 6.14
C PRO A 156 -8.48 -9.16 5.42
N TRP A 157 -8.20 -9.01 4.12
CA TRP A 157 -8.69 -7.91 3.31
C TRP A 157 -10.21 -7.91 3.16
N VAL A 158 -10.82 -9.08 2.92
CA VAL A 158 -12.29 -9.20 2.88
C VAL A 158 -12.93 -8.74 4.19
N LYS A 159 -12.40 -9.15 5.35
CA LYS A 159 -12.93 -8.74 6.67
C LYS A 159 -12.80 -7.24 6.90
N TYR A 160 -11.66 -6.66 6.50
CA TYR A 160 -11.45 -5.22 6.57
C TYR A 160 -12.47 -4.47 5.71
N ILE A 161 -12.65 -4.88 4.46
CA ILE A 161 -13.64 -4.29 3.55
C ILE A 161 -15.07 -4.45 4.06
N ASP A 162 -15.41 -5.60 4.66
CA ASP A 162 -16.72 -5.84 5.26
C ASP A 162 -17.02 -4.88 6.44
N ALA A 163 -16.02 -4.62 7.30
CA ALA A 163 -16.15 -3.63 8.38
C ALA A 163 -16.44 -2.22 7.84
N TRP A 164 -15.74 -1.80 6.78
CA TRP A 164 -15.99 -0.51 6.13
C TRP A 164 -17.36 -0.45 5.43
N ASN A 165 -17.79 -1.54 4.79
CA ASN A 165 -19.10 -1.63 4.16
C ASN A 165 -20.24 -1.54 5.19
N THR A 166 -20.05 -2.09 6.38
CA THR A 166 -21.02 -1.95 7.48
C THR A 166 -21.24 -0.48 7.83
N ILE A 167 -20.16 0.30 7.98
CA ILE A 167 -20.26 1.75 8.20
C ILE A 167 -20.96 2.45 7.03
N LEU A 168 -20.60 2.12 5.79
CA LEU A 168 -21.22 2.74 4.61
C LEU A 168 -22.74 2.49 4.58
N ASN A 169 -23.16 1.26 4.85
CA ASN A 169 -24.58 0.88 4.85
C ASN A 169 -25.36 1.64 5.94
N ASP A 170 -24.78 1.77 7.13
CA ASP A 170 -25.35 2.54 8.24
C ASP A 170 -25.35 4.05 7.99
N ALA A 171 -24.33 4.55 7.29
CA ALA A 171 -24.26 5.94 6.87
C ALA A 171 -25.38 6.25 5.87
N ILE A 172 -25.60 5.39 4.86
CA ILE A 172 -26.61 5.57 3.82
C ILE A 172 -28.04 5.33 4.34
N SER A 173 -28.23 4.72 5.52
CA SER A 173 -29.54 4.42 6.11
C SER A 173 -30.38 5.65 6.46
N VAL A 174 -31.01 6.24 5.43
CA VAL A 174 -31.79 7.48 5.45
C VAL A 174 -32.92 7.45 6.50
N ARG A 175 -33.53 6.28 6.71
CA ARG A 175 -34.69 6.14 7.63
C ARG A 175 -34.33 6.41 9.09
N GLN A 176 -33.10 6.11 9.50
CA GLN A 176 -32.63 6.32 10.87
C GLN A 176 -32.23 7.78 11.13
N ARG A 177 -31.99 8.57 10.07
CA ARG A 177 -31.51 9.95 10.18
C ARG A 177 -32.63 10.98 10.26
N SER A 178 -33.77 10.71 10.90
CA SER A 178 -34.87 11.70 11.00
C SER A 178 -34.77 12.57 12.24
N HIS A 179 -35.06 13.87 12.14
CA HIS A 179 -35.25 14.75 13.30
C HIS A 179 -36.51 15.62 13.15
N TYR A 180 -36.96 16.18 14.28
CA TYR A 180 -38.18 16.98 14.39
C TYR A 180 -37.85 18.47 14.55
N ASN A 181 -38.77 19.34 14.14
CA ASN A 181 -38.68 20.75 14.48
C ASN A 181 -38.96 20.91 16.00
N HIS A 182 -38.11 21.65 16.71
CA HIS A 182 -38.23 21.87 18.15
C HIS A 182 -39.57 22.50 18.59
N GLN A 183 -40.35 23.07 17.67
CA GLN A 183 -41.61 23.75 17.98
C GLN A 183 -42.88 22.99 17.58
N GLN A 184 -42.80 22.02 16.66
CA GLN A 184 -43.97 21.32 16.14
C GLN A 184 -43.50 19.90 15.80
N SER A 185 -44.09 18.88 16.42
CA SER A 185 -43.77 17.44 16.32
C SER A 185 -43.83 16.82 14.91
N THR A 186 -43.86 17.66 13.87
CA THR A 186 -43.69 17.33 12.47
C THR A 186 -42.20 17.27 12.09
N GLN A 187 -41.82 16.27 11.29
CA GLN A 187 -40.47 16.17 10.69
C GLN A 187 -40.12 17.46 9.94
N CYS A 188 -38.88 17.95 10.12
CA CYS A 188 -38.42 19.18 9.49
C CYS A 188 -38.46 19.08 7.96
N ARG A 189 -39.17 20.00 7.28
CA ARG A 189 -39.34 19.99 5.82
C ARG A 189 -38.01 20.18 5.09
N THR A 190 -37.16 21.09 5.56
CA THR A 190 -35.82 21.31 4.98
C THR A 190 -34.98 20.06 5.05
N TRP A 191 -35.03 19.35 6.18
CA TRP A 191 -34.33 18.09 6.35
C TRP A 191 -34.82 16.98 5.43
N LYS A 192 -36.14 16.91 5.17
CA LYS A 192 -36.69 15.94 4.21
C LYS A 192 -36.11 16.10 2.80
N ALA A 193 -35.72 17.32 2.41
CA ALA A 193 -35.09 17.61 1.12
C ALA A 193 -33.56 17.41 1.14
N GLU A 194 -32.88 17.85 2.20
CA GLU A 194 -31.41 17.79 2.30
C GLU A 194 -30.88 16.35 2.50
N ARG A 195 -31.52 15.57 3.37
CA ARG A 195 -31.10 14.22 3.74
C ARG A 195 -30.88 13.27 2.53
N PRO A 196 -31.80 13.15 1.55
CA PRO A 196 -31.57 12.29 0.39
C PRO A 196 -30.43 12.80 -0.51
N ALA A 197 -30.18 14.10 -0.59
CA ALA A 197 -29.04 14.63 -1.36
C ALA A 197 -27.70 14.22 -0.74
N ILE A 198 -27.56 14.33 0.59
CA ILE A 198 -26.37 13.83 1.30
C ILE A 198 -26.22 12.32 1.10
N ALA A 199 -27.31 11.55 1.22
CA ALA A 199 -27.28 10.10 0.98
C ALA A 199 -26.82 9.75 -0.44
N GLN A 200 -27.24 10.53 -1.44
CA GLN A 200 -26.82 10.36 -2.83
C GLN A 200 -25.32 10.63 -3.02
N HIS A 201 -24.73 11.57 -2.27
CA HIS A 201 -23.29 11.85 -2.36
C HIS A 201 -22.40 10.69 -1.91
N PHE A 202 -22.89 9.78 -1.06
CA PHE A 202 -22.13 8.57 -0.72
C PHE A 202 -21.94 7.64 -1.94
N GLY A 203 -22.85 7.67 -2.92
CA GLY A 203 -22.72 6.97 -4.20
C GLY A 203 -22.49 5.45 -4.12
N HIS A 204 -22.75 4.83 -2.96
CA HIS A 204 -22.38 3.44 -2.64
C HIS A 204 -20.88 3.13 -2.81
N SER A 205 -20.01 4.13 -2.67
CA SER A 205 -18.56 3.95 -2.72
C SER A 205 -17.95 4.08 -1.33
N LEU A 206 -17.07 3.14 -0.96
CA LEU A 206 -16.29 3.23 0.28
C LEU A 206 -15.39 4.46 0.32
N ASN A 207 -14.92 4.95 -0.84
CA ASN A 207 -14.10 6.15 -0.90
C ASN A 207 -14.87 7.42 -0.49
N SER A 208 -16.21 7.40 -0.54
CA SER A 208 -17.02 8.51 0.00
C SER A 208 -16.83 8.69 1.51
N LEU A 209 -16.55 7.61 2.26
CA LEU A 209 -16.24 7.68 3.70
C LEU A 209 -14.93 8.41 3.98
N ARG A 210 -14.01 8.46 3.01
CA ARG A 210 -12.75 9.23 3.12
C ARG A 210 -12.93 10.71 2.75
N ARG A 211 -14.08 11.07 2.19
CA ARG A 211 -14.38 12.41 1.64
C ARG A 211 -15.66 12.97 2.23
N LEU A 212 -15.83 12.84 3.56
CA LEU A 212 -17.02 13.32 4.26
C LEU A 212 -17.19 14.85 4.14
N ASP A 213 -16.11 15.60 3.92
CA ASP A 213 -16.15 17.02 3.60
C ASP A 213 -16.95 17.32 2.31
N VAL A 214 -16.83 16.45 1.30
CA VAL A 214 -17.58 16.54 0.05
C VAL A 214 -19.01 16.02 0.23
N VAL A 215 -19.16 14.88 0.90
CA VAL A 215 -20.48 14.28 1.15
C VAL A 215 -21.40 15.23 1.92
N PHE A 216 -20.86 15.88 2.95
CA PHE A 216 -21.54 16.83 3.80
C PHE A 216 -21.31 18.30 3.39
N ALA A 217 -20.86 18.57 2.16
CA ALA A 217 -20.68 19.94 1.69
C ALA A 217 -21.97 20.78 1.86
N PRO A 218 -21.87 22.07 2.21
CA PRO A 218 -23.05 22.91 2.35
C PRO A 218 -23.71 23.16 0.99
N ASN A 219 -25.04 23.07 0.95
CA ASN A 219 -25.81 23.52 -0.20
C ASN A 219 -25.68 25.04 -0.33
N ARG A 220 -25.10 25.53 -1.44
CA ARG A 220 -24.85 26.97 -1.65
C ARG A 220 -26.12 27.78 -1.86
N GLU A 221 -27.23 27.12 -2.20
CA GLU A 221 -28.50 27.78 -2.53
C GLU A 221 -29.46 27.86 -1.33
N ILE A 222 -29.22 27.07 -0.28
CA ILE A 222 -30.16 26.92 0.85
C ILE A 222 -29.42 27.05 2.18
N LYS A 223 -29.76 28.07 2.98
CA LYS A 223 -29.30 28.17 4.37
C LYS A 223 -30.09 27.20 5.25
N LEU A 224 -29.41 26.20 5.81
CA LEU A 224 -30.02 25.23 6.71
C LEU A 224 -30.45 25.88 8.04
N PRO A 225 -31.65 25.56 8.57
CA PRO A 225 -32.00 25.89 9.95
C PRO A 225 -31.04 25.22 10.94
N ILE A 226 -30.88 25.82 12.12
CA ILE A 226 -29.97 25.31 13.19
C ILE A 226 -30.24 23.83 13.49
N CYS A 227 -31.51 23.41 13.61
CA CYS A 227 -31.84 22.00 13.87
C CYS A 227 -31.34 21.04 12.78
N CYS A 228 -31.34 21.47 11.51
CA CYS A 228 -30.81 20.68 10.39
C CYS A 228 -29.29 20.66 10.38
N GLU A 229 -28.65 21.77 10.71
CA GLU A 229 -27.19 21.86 10.83
C GLU A 229 -26.67 20.99 11.97
N THR A 230 -27.33 21.02 13.14
CA THR A 230 -27.02 20.11 14.26
C THR A 230 -27.20 18.64 13.87
N ALA A 231 -28.31 18.29 13.20
CA ALA A 231 -28.54 16.91 12.75
C ALA A 231 -27.49 16.46 11.70
N LYS A 232 -27.10 17.36 10.79
CA LYS A 232 -26.06 17.12 9.79
C LYS A 232 -24.70 16.86 10.44
N ASN A 233 -24.32 17.69 11.41
CA ASN A 233 -23.07 17.55 12.14
C ASN A 233 -23.06 16.29 13.02
N SER A 234 -24.17 15.97 13.71
CA SER A 234 -24.31 14.72 14.47
C SER A 234 -24.09 13.51 13.58
N TRP A 235 -24.75 13.47 12.41
CA TRP A 235 -24.59 12.36 11.47
C TRP A 235 -23.14 12.22 10.99
N ARG A 236 -22.47 13.33 10.66
CA ARG A 236 -21.05 13.30 10.29
C ARG A 236 -20.18 12.75 11.42
N ASN A 237 -20.34 13.27 12.63
CA ASN A 237 -19.56 12.86 13.80
C ASN A 237 -19.74 11.38 14.12
N GLU A 238 -20.97 10.86 14.04
CA GLU A 238 -21.25 9.44 14.26
C GLU A 238 -20.51 8.53 13.25
N ILE A 239 -20.34 8.97 12.00
CA ILE A 239 -19.57 8.24 11.00
C ILE A 239 -18.07 8.32 11.33
N GLU A 240 -17.56 9.52 11.65
CA GLU A 240 -16.16 9.73 12.01
C GLU A 240 -15.77 8.89 13.25
N ASP A 241 -16.64 8.85 14.26
CA ASP A 241 -16.48 8.03 15.47
C ASP A 241 -16.45 6.54 15.12
N ALA A 242 -17.38 6.07 14.28
CA ALA A 242 -17.42 4.67 13.84
C ALA A 242 -16.16 4.29 13.05
N MET A 243 -15.67 5.17 12.16
CA MET A 243 -14.44 4.97 11.40
C MET A 243 -13.22 4.87 12.32
N ALA A 244 -13.16 5.70 13.38
CA ALA A 244 -12.10 5.65 14.36
C ALA A 244 -12.09 4.34 15.19
N GLN A 245 -13.21 3.61 15.24
CA GLN A 245 -13.29 2.29 15.87
C GLN A 245 -12.90 1.14 14.94
N ILE A 246 -12.78 1.36 13.63
CA ILE A 246 -12.29 0.31 12.73
C ILE A 246 -10.83 0.02 13.08
N ALA A 247 -10.58 -1.23 13.43
CA ALA A 247 -9.23 -1.69 13.66
C ALA A 247 -8.39 -1.54 12.38
N GLU A 248 -7.12 -1.16 12.52
CA GLU A 248 -6.23 -1.02 11.37
C GLU A 248 -6.16 -2.32 10.57
N PHE A 249 -5.90 -2.25 9.25
CA PHE A 249 -5.83 -3.46 8.42
C PHE A 249 -4.92 -4.55 9.01
N ARG A 250 -3.81 -4.15 9.64
CA ARG A 250 -2.87 -5.05 10.32
C ARG A 250 -3.52 -5.93 11.39
N SER A 251 -4.58 -5.47 12.05
CA SER A 251 -5.31 -6.27 13.04
C SER A 251 -6.06 -7.47 12.44
N PHE A 252 -6.24 -7.49 11.12
CA PHE A 252 -6.90 -8.56 10.40
C PHE A 252 -5.93 -9.61 9.83
N LEU A 253 -4.61 -9.31 9.83
CA LEU A 253 -3.52 -10.19 9.38
C LEU A 253 -3.27 -11.33 10.37
#